data_AF-A0A534RNZ7-F1
#
_entry.id   AF-A0A534RNZ7-F1
#
_cell.length_a   1.000
_cell.length_b   1.000
_cell.length_c   1.000
_cell.angle_alpha   90.00
_cell.angle_beta   90.00
_cell.angle_gamma   90.00
#
_symmetry.space_group_name_H-M   'P 1'
#
loop_
_entity.id
_entity.type
_entity.pdbx_description
1 polymer ?
#
loop_
_entity_poly.entity_id
_entity_poly.type
_entity_poly.pdbx_seq_one_letter_code
_entity_poly.pdbx_strand_id
1 'polypeptide(L)'
;MLGAYRLAAAPSAATATAAALAVGILAFACWFLFSFSMYGEREDRPRVGERFPDFTLPTSDGRIFRLAEARGRRLLLVCYRGIW
;
A
#
# COMPACT_ATOMS: atom_id res chain seq x y z
N MET A 1 29.53 -31.15 7.36
CA MET A 1 29.57 -29.71 7.67
C MET A 1 30.91 -29.02 7.34
N LEU A 2 31.74 -29.53 6.42
CA LEU A 2 33.03 -28.88 6.06
C LEU A 2 32.96 -28.00 4.79
N GLY A 3 31.98 -28.24 3.90
CA GLY A 3 31.89 -27.59 2.59
C GLY A 3 31.43 -26.13 2.64
N ALA A 4 30.45 -25.80 3.49
CA ALA A 4 29.95 -24.43 3.67
C ALA A 4 31.02 -23.49 4.25
N TYR A 5 31.86 -24.01 5.16
CA TYR A 5 32.99 -23.28 5.74
C TYR A 5 34.07 -22.94 4.70
N ARG A 6 34.37 -23.84 3.75
CA ARG A 6 35.38 -23.58 2.72
C ARG A 6 34.94 -22.58 1.65
N LEU A 7 33.64 -22.50 1.37
CA LEU A 7 33.06 -21.45 0.52
C LEU A 7 33.12 -20.06 1.19
N ALA A 8 33.06 -20.00 2.52
CA ALA A 8 33.25 -18.77 3.28
C ALA A 8 34.74 -18.38 3.44
N ALA A 9 35.64 -19.37 3.48
CA ALA A 9 37.08 -19.18 3.76
C ALA A 9 37.92 -18.72 2.54
N ALA A 10 37.42 -18.86 1.32
CA ALA A 10 38.07 -18.37 0.11
C ALA A 10 37.00 -17.83 -0.86
N PRO A 11 36.55 -16.58 -0.70
CA PRO A 11 35.55 -16.00 -1.58
C PRO A 11 36.13 -15.91 -2.99
N SER A 12 35.59 -16.68 -3.92
CA SER A 12 35.86 -16.47 -5.34
C SER A 12 35.25 -15.12 -5.75
N ALA A 13 35.79 -14.52 -6.81
CA ALA A 13 35.22 -13.29 -7.39
C ALA A 13 33.71 -13.46 -7.67
N ALA A 14 33.27 -14.67 -8.05
CA ALA A 14 31.87 -15.01 -8.25
C ALA A 14 31.03 -14.96 -6.95
N THR A 15 31.55 -15.43 -5.81
CA THR A 15 30.83 -15.30 -4.54
C THR A 15 30.76 -13.85 -4.04
N ALA A 16 31.80 -13.06 -4.27
CA ALA A 16 31.82 -11.65 -3.92
C ALA A 16 30.82 -10.84 -4.78
N THR A 17 30.77 -11.10 -6.10
CA THR A 17 29.80 -10.45 -6.99
C THR A 17 28.37 -10.86 -6.67
N ALA A 18 28.12 -12.14 -6.40
CA ALA A 18 26.80 -12.62 -5.98
C ALA A 18 26.34 -11.95 -4.66
N ALA A 19 27.24 -11.82 -3.68
CA ALA A 19 26.93 -11.14 -2.43
C ALA A 19 26.61 -9.65 -2.64
N ALA A 20 27.40 -8.95 -3.46
CA ALA A 20 27.16 -7.54 -3.79
C ALA A 20 25.80 -7.34 -4.49
N LEU A 21 25.46 -8.21 -5.45
CA LEU A 21 24.16 -8.18 -6.12
C LEU A 21 23.02 -8.45 -5.15
N ALA A 22 23.15 -9.45 -4.28
CA ALA A 22 22.13 -9.78 -3.29
C ALA A 22 21.86 -8.61 -2.32
N VAL A 23 22.91 -7.95 -1.84
CA VAL A 23 22.79 -6.76 -0.98
C VAL A 23 22.15 -5.60 -1.75
N GLY A 24 22.51 -5.39 -3.02
CA GLY A 24 21.91 -4.36 -3.86
C GLY A 24 20.41 -4.59 -4.08
N ILE A 25 20.01 -5.82 -4.41
CA ILE A 25 18.60 -6.20 -4.58
C ILE A 25 17.84 -6.03 -3.26
N LEU A 26 18.41 -6.45 -2.14
CA LEU A 26 17.78 -6.30 -0.83
C LEU A 26 17.58 -4.83 -0.48
N ALA A 27 18.60 -3.99 -0.65
CA ALA A 27 18.52 -2.56 -0.39
C ALA A 27 17.46 -1.89 -1.29
N PHE A 28 17.44 -2.24 -2.58
CA PHE A 28 16.43 -1.75 -3.51
C PHE A 28 15.03 -2.19 -3.10
N ALA A 29 14.83 -3.45 -2.74
CA ALA A 29 13.53 -3.97 -2.31
C ALA A 29 13.05 -3.30 -1.02
N CYS A 30 13.92 -3.12 -0.03
CA CYS A 30 13.60 -2.39 1.19
C CYS A 30 13.20 -0.95 0.90
N TRP A 31 13.96 -0.24 0.06
CA TRP A 31 13.64 1.13 -0.32
C TRP A 31 12.33 1.22 -1.12
N PHE A 32 12.15 0.37 -2.13
CA PHE A 32 10.95 0.32 -2.97
C PHE A 32 9.70 0.06 -2.10
N LEU A 33 9.73 -1.01 -1.30
CA LEU A 33 8.61 -1.34 -0.43
C LEU A 33 8.33 -0.23 0.57
N PHE A 34 9.36 0.36 1.20
CA PHE A 34 9.17 1.47 2.11
C PHE A 34 8.58 2.70 1.40
N SER A 35 9.14 3.12 0.27
CA SER A 35 8.71 4.32 -0.46
C SER A 35 7.29 4.21 -0.99
N PHE A 36 6.86 3.02 -1.44
CA PHE A 36 5.50 2.81 -1.96
C PHE A 36 4.50 2.40 -0.87
N SER A 37 4.95 1.85 0.27
CA SER A 37 4.06 1.53 1.41
C SER A 37 3.82 2.73 2.32
N MET A 38 4.75 3.70 2.35
CA MET A 38 4.55 4.98 3.02
C MET A 38 3.59 5.85 2.21
N TYR A 39 2.32 5.43 2.13
CA TYR A 39 1.25 6.37 1.93
C TYR A 39 1.30 7.31 3.15
N GLY A 40 1.73 8.56 2.93
CA GLY A 40 1.66 9.59 3.96
C GLY A 40 0.26 9.63 4.56
N GLU A 41 0.16 10.11 5.81
CA GLU A 41 -1.15 10.31 6.42
C GLU A 41 -2.01 11.14 5.46
N ARG A 42 -3.10 10.54 4.96
CA ARG A 42 -4.07 11.27 4.16
C ARG A 42 -4.77 12.24 5.12
N GLU A 43 -4.28 13.47 5.15
CA GLU A 43 -4.74 14.57 6.00
C GLU A 43 -6.25 14.84 5.82
N ASP A 44 -6.80 14.51 4.65
CA ASP A 44 -8.21 14.76 4.26
C ASP A 44 -9.22 13.73 4.80
N ARG A 45 -8.90 13.00 5.87
CA ARG A 45 -9.88 12.09 6.49
C ARG A 45 -10.98 12.91 7.20
N PRO A 46 -12.27 12.64 6.93
CA PRO A 46 -13.36 13.30 7.65
C PRO A 46 -13.23 13.08 9.16
N ARG A 47 -13.27 14.17 9.94
CA ARG A 47 -13.18 14.11 11.41
C ARG A 47 -14.55 13.97 12.04
N VAL A 48 -14.60 13.38 13.24
CA VAL A 48 -15.85 13.26 14.01
C VAL A 48 -16.38 14.65 14.35
N GLY A 49 -17.67 14.87 14.10
CA GLY A 49 -18.34 16.16 14.33
C GLY A 49 -18.23 17.13 13.16
N GLU A 50 -17.29 16.92 12.22
CA GLU A 50 -17.25 17.69 10.98
C GLU A 50 -18.31 17.20 9.99
N ARG A 51 -18.77 18.13 9.15
CA ARG A 51 -19.70 17.79 8.07
C ARG A 51 -18.97 16.93 7.04
N PHE A 52 -19.48 15.72 6.82
CA PHE A 52 -18.96 14.84 5.78
C PHE A 52 -19.03 15.52 4.39
N PRO A 53 -17.99 15.39 3.54
CA PRO A 53 -17.96 16.00 2.21
C PRO A 53 -19.16 15.59 1.36
N ASP A 54 -19.73 16.56 0.63
CA ASP A 54 -20.83 16.25 -0.28
C ASP A 54 -20.32 15.46 -1.50
N PHE A 55 -21.13 14.55 -2.00
CA PHE A 55 -20.80 13.79 -3.20
C PHE A 55 -22.04 13.46 -4.01
N THR A 56 -21.80 13.26 -5.30
CA THR A 56 -22.78 12.76 -6.26
C THR A 56 -22.13 11.60 -7.00
N LEU A 57 -22.73 10.42 -6.89
CA LEU A 57 -22.18 9.19 -7.48
C LEU A 57 -23.29 8.40 -8.20
N PRO A 58 -22.95 7.71 -9.29
CA PRO A 58 -23.87 6.75 -9.88
C PRO A 58 -24.08 5.56 -8.94
N THR A 59 -25.30 5.06 -8.88
CA THR A 59 -25.65 3.81 -8.20
C THR A 59 -25.44 2.62 -9.12
N SER A 60 -25.43 1.41 -8.55
CA SER A 60 -25.28 0.17 -9.31
C SER A 60 -26.40 -0.07 -10.33
N ASP A 61 -27.58 0.51 -10.13
CA ASP A 61 -28.71 0.47 -11.05
C ASP A 61 -28.75 1.65 -12.03
N GLY A 62 -27.68 2.46 -12.09
CA GLY A 62 -27.52 3.55 -13.06
C GLY A 62 -28.23 4.85 -12.71
N ARG A 63 -28.88 4.95 -11.55
CA ARG A 63 -29.41 6.23 -11.04
C ARG A 63 -28.28 7.09 -10.48
N ILE A 64 -28.62 8.33 -10.12
CA ILE A 64 -27.71 9.24 -9.43
C ILE A 64 -28.09 9.30 -7.96
N PHE A 65 -27.12 9.03 -7.09
CA PHE A 65 -27.23 9.25 -5.66
C PHE A 65 -26.52 10.54 -5.28
N ARG A 66 -27.22 11.45 -4.61
CA ARG A 66 -26.67 12.67 -4.02
C ARG A 66 -26.75 12.59 -2.51
N LEU A 67 -25.63 12.77 -1.81
CA LEU A 67 -25.62 12.74 -0.35
C LEU A 67 -26.55 13.81 0.24
N ALA A 68 -26.64 14.97 -0.40
CA ALA A 68 -27.55 16.06 -0.04
C ALA A 68 -29.02 15.61 0.13
N GLU A 69 -29.50 14.71 -0.72
CA GLU A 69 -30.88 14.20 -0.69
C GLU A 69 -31.12 13.21 0.45
N ALA A 70 -30.05 12.59 0.97
CA ALA A 70 -30.11 11.62 2.07
C ALA A 70 -29.81 12.25 3.44
N ARG A 71 -29.60 13.57 3.52
CA ARG A 71 -29.34 14.29 4.78
C ARG A 71 -30.50 14.11 5.76
N GLY A 72 -30.17 14.05 7.05
CA GLY A 72 -31.13 13.77 8.13
C GLY A 72 -31.32 12.28 8.45
N ARG A 73 -30.83 11.38 7.59
CA ARG A 73 -30.77 9.93 7.86
C ARG A 73 -29.40 9.56 8.44
N ARG A 74 -29.37 8.54 9.31
CA ARG A 74 -28.11 7.90 9.73
C ARG A 74 -27.65 6.97 8.62
N LEU A 75 -26.46 7.22 8.07
CA LEU A 75 -25.89 6.48 6.94
C LEU A 75 -24.55 5.87 7.35
N LEU A 76 -24.28 4.66 6.88
CA LEU A 76 -22.97 4.01 6.96
C LEU A 76 -22.36 3.98 5.55
N LEU A 77 -21.17 4.56 5.39
CA LEU A 77 -20.46 4.58 4.12
C LEU A 77 -19.31 3.58 4.17
N VAL A 78 -19.28 2.67 3.19
CA VAL A 78 -18.24 1.65 3.05
C VAL A 78 -17.56 1.84 1.70
N CYS A 79 -16.31 2.29 1.70
CA CYS A 79 -15.49 2.41 0.50
C CYS A 79 -14.88 1.05 0.17
N TYR A 80 -15.59 0.25 -0.61
CA TYR A 80 -15.12 -1.06 -1.06
C TYR A 80 -14.47 -0.98 -2.44
N ARG A 81 -13.32 -1.63 -2.61
CA ARG A 81 -12.64 -1.81 -3.90
C ARG A 81 -12.45 -3.32 -4.13
N GLY A 82 -13.32 -3.89 -4.96
CA GLY A 82 -13.31 -5.30 -5.33
C GLY A 82 -14.51 -5.61 -6.23
N ILE A 83 -14.56 -6.84 -6.73
CA ILE A 83 -15.74 -7.38 -7.40
C ILE A 83 -16.65 -8.02 -6.34
N TRP A 84 -17.96 -7.90 -6.53
CA TRP A 84 -19.01 -8.58 -5.78
C TRP A 84 -19.55 -9.73 -6.62
#